data_AF-A0A8H7M1E9-F1
#
_entry.id   AF-A0A8H7M1E9-F1
#
_cell.length_a   1.000
_cell.length_b   1.000
_cell.length_c   1.000
_cell.angle_alpha   90.00
_cell.angle_beta   90.00
_cell.angle_gamma   90.00
#
_symmetry.space_group_name_H-M   'P 1'
#
loop_
_entity.id
_entity.type
_entity.pdbx_description
1 polymer ?
#
loop_
_entity_poly.entity_id
_entity_poly.type
_entity_poly.pdbx_seq_one_letter_code
_entity_poly.pdbx_strand_id
1 'polypeptide(L)'
;MQLQDMSPHAVKFESVGPLSANIRYSGGVLAVGKPSIDVTRQLQLYQLASNNKRTDFSSFVLHDLGVETHDFRFDPDLDLLVLLERVNTLADDDTDLEMRFHLRSLSTGRLHPLAPIPVLTSTFKFTTTYNEGGFQICGKHISVLCYTNSRLDNSSPKMFHQFTLFSVQSTEVPGKEFAFISENAFVVPASRYKWAGSDTIGSLLVYTITDTHPGNRARHIASLRLPATSAGPCHSQCHFIATCLPPSPIVLDGHLVMMPPKRVYEIGPSSHYLCLHIRAFNIENLHGQMANGMLFIPASSIHHILNSITNKHLPPKHYTWEDWASGTSWINTRILRRSPNCIFGHRAALLSFDHKERGWRVFLYDLRASVRGLKMEEFLKNEDEGPFFSDKYLNRIFSDAGAGIPGPTVVNSFLVSEGEEWDIHTDSIPPVLAVDDERIITYDVSSIRSWATSAVLNLFSDLQERQLRGLPELHVYEI
;
A
#
# COMPACT_ATOMS: atom_id res chain seq x y z
N MET A 1 -24.24 19.97 -4.74
CA MET A 1 -22.81 20.07 -5.10
C MET A 1 -22.71 19.53 -6.51
N GLN A 2 -22.38 20.35 -7.51
CA GLN A 2 -22.19 19.86 -8.87
C GLN A 2 -20.86 19.09 -8.90
N LEU A 3 -20.90 17.82 -9.30
CA LEU A 3 -19.69 17.02 -9.56
C LEU A 3 -18.95 17.69 -10.72
N GLN A 4 -17.69 18.02 -10.51
CA GLN A 4 -16.84 18.62 -11.53
C GLN A 4 -16.37 17.52 -12.47
N ASP A 5 -16.62 17.70 -13.77
CA ASP A 5 -16.27 16.72 -14.79
C ASP A 5 -14.73 16.69 -14.96
N MET A 6 -14.09 15.60 -14.54
CA MET A 6 -12.63 15.45 -14.63
C MET A 6 -12.29 14.78 -15.94
N SER A 7 -11.77 15.56 -16.90
CA SER A 7 -11.29 15.00 -18.17
C SER A 7 -9.94 14.30 -17.95
N PRO A 8 -9.81 12.99 -18.26
CA PRO A 8 -8.53 12.30 -18.18
C PRO A 8 -7.53 12.89 -19.18
N HIS A 9 -6.29 13.02 -18.75
CA HIS A 9 -5.16 13.20 -19.66
C HIS A 9 -4.51 11.84 -19.90
N ALA A 10 -4.60 11.36 -21.14
CA ALA A 10 -3.97 10.11 -21.54
C ALA A 10 -2.48 10.35 -21.87
N VAL A 11 -1.58 9.68 -21.16
CA VAL A 11 -0.15 9.67 -21.47
C VAL A 11 0.18 8.33 -22.12
N LYS A 12 0.62 8.37 -23.37
CA LYS A 12 1.07 7.19 -24.11
C LYS A 12 2.52 6.88 -23.77
N PHE A 13 2.81 5.60 -23.50
CA PHE A 13 4.17 5.16 -23.19
C PHE A 13 4.81 4.37 -24.32
N GLU A 14 6.13 4.28 -24.27
CA GLU A 14 6.85 3.31 -25.09
C GLU A 14 6.34 1.90 -24.82
N SER A 15 6.29 1.07 -25.88
CA SER A 15 5.91 -0.33 -25.76
C SER A 15 6.79 -1.03 -24.73
N VAL A 16 6.17 -1.50 -23.66
CA VAL A 16 6.79 -2.40 -22.69
C VAL A 16 6.77 -3.79 -23.31
N GLY A 17 7.90 -4.50 -23.32
CA GLY A 17 7.98 -5.83 -23.92
C GLY A 17 6.99 -6.84 -23.29
N PRO A 18 6.84 -8.05 -23.87
CA PRO A 18 5.79 -9.02 -23.55
C PRO A 18 5.89 -9.67 -22.15
N LEU A 19 6.81 -9.23 -21.31
CA LEU A 19 7.08 -9.81 -20.00
C LEU A 19 6.47 -8.91 -18.91
N SER A 20 6.07 -9.50 -17.78
CA SER A 20 5.46 -8.77 -16.65
C SER A 20 6.42 -7.71 -16.11
N ALA A 21 6.27 -6.48 -16.57
CA ALA A 21 7.06 -5.36 -16.07
C ALA A 21 6.69 -5.07 -14.61
N ASN A 22 7.71 -4.89 -13.79
CA ASN A 22 7.51 -4.41 -12.43
C ASN A 22 7.27 -2.89 -12.52
N ILE A 23 6.02 -2.48 -12.27
CA ILE A 23 5.56 -1.10 -12.35
C ILE A 23 5.36 -0.57 -10.93
N ARG A 24 5.88 0.63 -10.68
CA ARG A 24 5.86 1.27 -9.37
C ARG A 24 5.57 2.76 -9.54
N TYR A 25 4.71 3.29 -8.68
CA TYR A 25 4.39 4.70 -8.62
C TYR A 25 4.78 5.28 -7.26
N SER A 26 5.42 6.44 -7.25
CA SER A 26 5.70 7.20 -6.02
C SER A 26 5.86 8.68 -6.35
N GLY A 27 5.14 9.54 -5.63
CA GLY A 27 5.37 10.99 -5.63
C GLY A 27 5.45 11.66 -7.00
N GLY A 28 4.55 11.37 -7.93
CA GLY A 28 4.55 11.95 -9.28
C GLY A 28 5.49 11.27 -10.28
N VAL A 29 6.18 10.20 -9.89
CA VAL A 29 7.06 9.44 -10.80
C VAL A 29 6.52 8.02 -10.96
N LEU A 30 6.33 7.63 -12.21
CA LEU A 30 6.04 6.25 -12.61
C LEU A 30 7.33 5.61 -13.11
N ALA A 31 7.67 4.47 -12.53
CA ALA A 31 8.82 3.67 -12.93
C ALA A 31 8.34 2.34 -13.51
N VAL A 32 8.87 2.01 -14.69
CA VAL A 32 8.58 0.77 -15.41
C VAL A 32 9.88 0.01 -15.57
N GLY A 33 10.01 -1.11 -14.87
CA GLY A 33 11.10 -2.06 -15.10
C GLY A 33 10.93 -2.71 -16.47
N LYS A 34 11.95 -2.65 -17.32
CA LYS A 34 12.00 -3.45 -18.55
C LYS A 34 12.56 -4.83 -18.16
N PRO A 35 11.72 -5.87 -18.09
CA PRO A 35 12.12 -7.15 -17.51
C PRO A 35 12.98 -7.98 -18.49
N SER A 36 13.90 -8.74 -17.93
CA SER A 36 14.50 -9.93 -18.53
C SER A 36 14.20 -11.09 -17.56
N ILE A 37 13.24 -11.96 -17.89
CA ILE A 37 12.85 -13.19 -17.14
C ILE A 37 13.09 -13.08 -15.61
N ASP A 38 12.08 -12.63 -14.87
CA ASP A 38 12.05 -12.46 -13.40
C ASP A 38 12.97 -11.39 -12.77
N VAL A 39 13.82 -10.73 -13.56
CA VAL A 39 14.65 -9.63 -13.09
C VAL A 39 14.55 -8.39 -13.98
N THR A 40 14.90 -7.23 -13.43
CA THR A 40 14.94 -5.93 -14.10
C THR A 40 16.39 -5.45 -14.14
N ARG A 41 16.87 -5.10 -15.33
CA ARG A 41 18.19 -4.46 -15.52
C ARG A 41 18.10 -3.04 -16.04
N GLN A 42 16.92 -2.61 -16.46
CA GLN A 42 16.66 -1.29 -17.01
C GLN A 42 15.37 -0.72 -16.43
N LEU A 43 15.40 0.56 -16.07
CA LEU A 43 14.22 1.30 -15.60
C LEU A 43 13.92 2.45 -16.54
N GLN A 44 12.66 2.50 -16.99
CA GLN A 44 12.09 3.68 -17.63
C GLN A 44 11.38 4.50 -16.57
N LEU A 45 11.74 5.77 -16.46
CA LEU A 45 11.15 6.69 -15.49
C LEU A 45 10.35 7.75 -16.24
N TYR A 46 9.13 7.99 -15.76
CA TYR A 46 8.24 9.03 -16.24
C TYR A 46 7.89 9.94 -15.06
N GLN A 47 8.46 11.14 -15.05
CA GLN A 47 8.10 12.19 -14.12
C GLN A 47 6.92 12.96 -14.70
N LEU A 48 5.80 12.92 -13.99
CA LEU A 48 4.61 13.68 -14.35
C LEU A 48 4.84 15.17 -14.04
N ALA A 49 4.30 16.04 -14.90
CA ALA A 49 4.25 17.47 -14.61
C ALA A 49 3.52 17.69 -13.29
N SER A 50 3.94 18.63 -12.46
CA SER A 50 3.35 18.91 -11.15
C SER A 50 3.39 20.40 -10.84
N ASN A 51 2.22 20.96 -10.50
CA ASN A 51 2.10 22.34 -10.08
C ASN A 51 2.62 22.52 -8.65
N ASN A 52 2.38 21.54 -7.78
CA ASN A 52 2.86 21.46 -6.40
C ASN A 52 4.37 21.46 -6.30
N LYS A 53 5.03 20.72 -7.20
CA LYS A 53 6.49 20.58 -7.24
C LYS A 53 7.15 21.56 -8.21
N ARG A 54 6.37 22.26 -9.04
CA ARG A 54 6.85 23.09 -10.17
C ARG A 54 7.79 22.31 -11.08
N THR A 55 7.43 21.07 -11.38
CA THR A 55 8.20 20.20 -12.27
C THR A 55 7.46 20.02 -13.57
N ASP A 56 8.17 20.10 -14.68
CA ASP A 56 7.61 19.75 -15.99
C ASP A 56 7.59 18.23 -16.18
N PHE A 57 6.81 17.77 -17.17
CA PHE A 57 6.86 16.39 -17.58
C PHE A 57 8.25 16.05 -18.13
N SER A 58 8.82 14.94 -17.67
CA SER A 58 10.07 14.42 -18.23
C SER A 58 10.07 12.90 -18.22
N SER A 59 10.88 12.32 -19.11
CA SER A 59 11.10 10.88 -19.13
C SER A 59 12.57 10.58 -19.41
N PHE A 60 13.12 9.61 -18.69
CA PHE A 60 14.51 9.20 -18.88
C PHE A 60 14.68 7.73 -18.55
N VAL A 61 15.82 7.18 -18.97
CA VAL A 61 16.08 5.74 -18.93
C VAL A 61 17.35 5.47 -18.16
N LEU A 62 17.25 4.60 -17.15
CA LEU A 62 18.41 3.98 -16.51
C LEU A 62 18.72 2.70 -17.28
N HIS A 63 19.59 2.81 -18.28
CA HIS A 63 19.87 1.72 -19.25
C HIS A 63 20.44 0.45 -18.62
N ASP A 64 21.28 0.61 -17.59
CA ASP A 64 21.89 -0.50 -16.88
C ASP A 64 21.96 -0.18 -15.39
N LEU A 65 21.24 -0.98 -14.60
CA LEU A 65 21.27 -0.90 -13.14
C LEU A 65 22.53 -1.53 -12.54
N GLY A 66 23.29 -2.28 -13.34
CA GLY A 66 24.51 -2.99 -12.94
C GLY A 66 24.26 -4.22 -12.05
N VAL A 67 23.00 -4.55 -11.77
CA VAL A 67 22.59 -5.66 -10.90
C VAL A 67 21.28 -6.28 -11.39
N GLU A 68 21.10 -7.58 -11.14
CA GLU A 68 19.85 -8.29 -11.42
C GLU A 68 18.79 -7.96 -10.35
N THR A 69 17.99 -6.94 -10.66
CA THR A 69 17.03 -6.40 -9.71
C THR A 69 15.74 -7.21 -9.72
N HIS A 70 15.44 -7.89 -8.62
CA HIS A 70 14.22 -8.68 -8.46
C HIS A 70 13.01 -7.82 -8.10
N ASP A 71 13.22 -6.73 -7.36
CA ASP A 71 12.20 -5.72 -7.04
C ASP A 71 12.87 -4.37 -6.77
N PHE A 72 12.12 -3.28 -6.89
CA PHE A 72 12.65 -1.94 -6.65
C PHE A 72 11.61 -1.03 -5.98
N ARG A 73 12.11 -0.07 -5.20
CA ARG A 73 11.34 1.03 -4.62
C ARG A 73 12.14 2.31 -4.79
N PHE A 74 11.44 3.45 -4.80
CA PHE A 74 12.09 4.74 -4.94
C PHE A 74 11.30 5.82 -4.22
N ASP A 75 12.03 6.86 -3.83
CA ASP A 75 11.49 8.10 -3.28
C ASP A 75 12.07 9.27 -4.09
N PRO A 76 11.27 9.88 -4.99
CA PRO A 76 11.74 10.99 -5.83
C PRO A 76 12.13 12.22 -5.02
N ASP A 77 11.51 12.45 -3.86
CA ASP A 77 11.82 13.62 -3.03
C ASP A 77 13.19 13.50 -2.37
N LEU A 78 13.67 12.25 -2.23
CA LEU A 78 14.98 11.96 -1.69
C LEU A 78 16.04 11.67 -2.77
N ASP A 79 15.67 11.75 -4.06
CA ASP A 79 16.46 11.20 -5.17
C ASP A 79 16.92 9.75 -4.91
N LEU A 80 16.11 8.95 -4.21
CA LEU A 80 16.52 7.63 -3.73
C LEU A 80 15.91 6.53 -4.58
N LEU A 81 16.76 5.62 -5.07
CA LEU A 81 16.40 4.37 -5.73
C LEU A 81 17.00 3.21 -4.95
N VAL A 82 16.15 2.28 -4.54
CA VAL A 82 16.53 1.05 -3.82
C VAL A 82 16.26 -0.15 -4.72
N LEU A 83 17.32 -0.87 -5.07
CA LEU A 83 17.24 -2.09 -5.88
C LEU A 83 17.46 -3.31 -4.99
N LEU A 84 16.56 -4.29 -5.09
CA LEU A 84 16.68 -5.57 -4.39
C LEU A 84 17.32 -6.61 -5.32
N GLU A 85 18.46 -7.15 -4.91
CA GLU A 85 19.11 -8.32 -5.51
C GLU A 85 18.94 -9.53 -4.57
N ARG A 86 18.57 -10.69 -5.12
CA ARG A 86 18.58 -11.98 -4.42
C ARG A 86 19.78 -12.76 -4.92
N VAL A 87 20.71 -13.10 -4.02
CA VAL A 87 21.99 -13.72 -4.39
C VAL A 87 21.83 -15.24 -4.55
N ASN A 88 21.08 -15.87 -3.64
CA ASN A 88 20.77 -17.29 -3.68
C ASN A 88 19.32 -17.45 -4.15
N THR A 89 19.11 -17.89 -5.38
CA THR A 89 17.77 -18.06 -5.98
C THR A 89 17.26 -19.49 -5.94
N LEU A 90 18.14 -20.47 -5.71
CA LEU A 90 17.75 -21.87 -5.59
C LEU A 90 17.00 -22.04 -4.27
N ALA A 91 15.70 -22.31 -4.39
CA ALA A 91 14.81 -22.67 -3.29
C ALA A 91 15.16 -24.06 -2.75
N ASP A 92 16.36 -24.21 -2.21
CA ASP A 92 16.66 -25.31 -1.31
C ASP A 92 16.20 -24.88 0.08
N ASP A 93 15.29 -25.67 0.66
CA ASP A 93 14.64 -25.38 1.95
C ASP A 93 15.67 -25.21 3.09
N ASP A 94 16.90 -25.68 2.88
CA ASP A 94 18.01 -25.60 3.83
C ASP A 94 19.01 -24.46 3.56
N THR A 95 18.80 -23.64 2.53
CA THR A 95 19.70 -22.52 2.20
C THR A 95 19.21 -21.19 2.74
N ASP A 96 20.13 -20.46 3.38
CA ASP A 96 19.86 -19.09 3.79
C ASP A 96 19.75 -18.17 2.56
N LEU A 97 18.69 -17.36 2.51
CA LEU A 97 18.45 -16.39 1.45
C LEU A 97 19.24 -15.11 1.73
N GLU A 98 20.28 -14.85 0.96
CA GLU A 98 20.99 -13.56 0.98
C GLU A 98 20.28 -12.55 0.07
N MET A 99 19.92 -11.40 0.66
CA MET A 99 19.38 -10.24 -0.04
C MET A 99 20.36 -9.07 0.06
N ARG A 100 20.48 -8.32 -1.04
CA ARG A 100 21.26 -7.09 -1.12
C ARG A 100 20.37 -5.94 -1.57
N PHE A 101 20.43 -4.83 -0.84
CA PHE A 101 19.71 -3.60 -1.14
C PHE A 101 20.72 -2.56 -1.63
N HIS A 102 20.68 -2.28 -2.94
CA HIS A 102 21.57 -1.30 -3.57
C HIS A 102 20.93 0.08 -3.55
N LEU A 103 21.70 1.05 -3.08
CA LEU A 103 21.27 2.42 -2.84
C LEU A 103 21.84 3.35 -3.87
N ARG A 104 20.96 3.82 -4.74
CA ARG A 104 21.31 4.62 -5.90
C ARG A 104 20.55 5.93 -5.90
N SER A 105 21.13 6.91 -6.58
CA SER A 105 20.44 8.12 -6.99
C SER A 105 19.42 7.77 -8.06
N LEU A 106 18.17 8.19 -7.91
CA LEU A 106 17.09 7.93 -8.87
C LEU A 106 17.37 8.62 -10.22
N SER A 107 17.85 9.86 -10.16
CA SER A 107 18.15 10.68 -11.33
C SER A 107 19.38 10.21 -12.12
N THR A 108 20.39 9.64 -11.45
CA THR A 108 21.66 9.28 -12.10
C THR A 108 21.94 7.78 -12.19
N GLY A 109 21.26 6.95 -11.40
CA GLY A 109 21.56 5.52 -11.23
C GLY A 109 22.89 5.21 -10.52
N ARG A 110 23.66 6.24 -10.13
CA ARG A 110 24.94 6.10 -9.40
C ARG A 110 24.70 5.86 -7.92
N LEU A 111 25.76 5.57 -7.17
CA LEU A 111 25.68 5.41 -5.71
C LEU A 111 25.02 6.63 -5.06
N HIS A 112 24.07 6.40 -4.15
CA HIS A 112 23.35 7.49 -3.51
C HIS A 112 24.30 8.31 -2.61
N PRO A 113 24.35 9.66 -2.74
CA PRO A 113 25.33 10.48 -2.03
C PRO A 113 25.16 10.44 -0.51
N LEU A 114 23.95 10.19 -0.02
CA LEU A 114 23.64 10.05 1.41
C LEU A 114 23.79 8.62 1.95
N ALA A 115 24.31 7.69 1.15
CA ALA A 115 24.51 6.29 1.55
C ALA A 115 26.01 5.97 1.69
N PRO A 116 26.61 6.14 2.89
CA PRO A 116 28.01 5.76 3.15
C PRO A 116 28.28 4.27 2.88
N ILE A 117 27.27 3.44 3.11
CA ILE A 117 27.25 2.02 2.76
C ILE A 117 26.22 1.87 1.63
N PRO A 118 26.66 1.86 0.36
CA PRO A 118 25.75 1.85 -0.80
C PRO A 118 25.04 0.51 -1.02
N VAL A 119 25.48 -0.57 -0.37
CA VAL A 119 24.87 -1.90 -0.49
C VAL A 119 24.66 -2.46 0.91
N LEU A 120 23.40 -2.69 1.28
CA LEU A 120 23.04 -3.32 2.54
C LEU A 120 22.84 -4.82 2.29
N THR A 121 23.57 -5.67 3.01
CA THR A 121 23.47 -7.13 2.86
C THR A 121 22.82 -7.74 4.10
N SER A 122 21.89 -8.67 3.89
CA SER A 122 21.36 -9.50 4.97
C SER A 122 21.05 -10.92 4.53
N THR A 123 21.17 -11.84 5.48
CA THR A 123 20.98 -13.28 5.29
C THR A 123 19.78 -13.74 6.11
N PHE A 124 18.84 -14.38 5.45
CA PHE A 124 17.55 -14.79 5.99
C PHE A 124 17.45 -16.31 6.04
N LYS A 125 17.43 -16.86 7.24
CA LYS A 125 17.33 -18.31 7.42
C LYS A 125 15.96 -18.84 7.01
N PHE A 126 15.94 -19.98 6.30
CA PHE A 126 14.73 -20.74 5.98
C PHE A 126 13.58 -19.86 5.46
N THR A 127 13.81 -19.00 4.46
CA THR A 127 12.84 -17.96 4.10
C THR A 127 12.21 -18.24 2.73
N THR A 128 10.88 -18.32 2.67
CA THR A 128 10.15 -18.33 1.38
C THR A 128 9.81 -16.89 0.97
N THR A 129 9.89 -16.60 -0.34
CA THR A 129 9.88 -15.22 -0.84
C THR A 129 8.47 -14.66 -1.07
N TYR A 130 8.13 -13.69 -0.20
CA TYR A 130 7.60 -12.35 -0.50
C TYR A 130 6.39 -12.12 -1.43
N ASN A 131 5.32 -11.58 -0.85
CA ASN A 131 4.17 -10.96 -1.54
C ASN A 131 4.50 -9.57 -2.14
N GLU A 132 3.68 -9.08 -3.06
CA GLU A 132 3.81 -7.80 -3.80
C GLU A 132 4.07 -6.53 -2.93
N GLY A 133 3.69 -6.54 -1.65
CA GLY A 133 3.89 -5.43 -0.70
C GLY A 133 5.30 -5.33 -0.12
N GLY A 134 6.01 -6.43 -0.24
CA GLY A 134 7.43 -6.54 -0.07
C GLY A 134 8.14 -5.59 0.89
N PHE A 135 9.04 -4.76 0.34
CA PHE A 135 9.87 -3.83 1.13
C PHE A 135 9.41 -2.40 0.88
N GLN A 136 9.64 -1.53 1.85
CA GLN A 136 9.18 -0.15 1.85
C GLN A 136 10.28 0.80 2.31
N ILE A 137 10.31 2.00 1.73
CA ILE A 137 11.13 3.12 2.19
C ILE A 137 10.28 3.94 3.15
N CYS A 138 10.79 4.20 4.35
CA CYS A 138 10.09 4.94 5.41
C CYS A 138 11.05 5.94 6.05
N GLY A 139 11.08 7.16 5.52
CA GLY A 139 12.08 8.17 5.89
C GLY A 139 13.48 7.61 5.70
N LYS A 140 14.22 7.49 6.79
CA LYS A 140 15.55 6.90 6.83
C LYS A 140 15.55 5.38 7.09
N HIS A 141 14.51 4.62 6.76
CA HIS A 141 14.47 3.18 7.00
C HIS A 141 14.07 2.41 5.73
N ILE A 142 14.69 1.25 5.51
CA ILE A 142 14.17 0.24 4.58
C ILE A 142 13.61 -0.90 5.41
N SER A 143 12.30 -1.08 5.34
CA SER A 143 11.61 -2.18 5.98
C SER A 143 11.41 -3.33 5.00
N VAL A 144 11.59 -4.56 5.47
CA VAL A 144 11.46 -5.80 4.66
C VAL A 144 10.56 -6.74 5.44
N LEU A 145 9.63 -7.41 4.77
CA LEU A 145 8.67 -8.36 5.38
C LEU A 145 8.99 -9.83 5.05
N CYS A 146 9.93 -10.47 5.74
CA CYS A 146 10.29 -11.86 5.44
C CYS A 146 9.47 -12.89 6.24
N TYR A 147 9.11 -14.01 5.60
CA TYR A 147 8.44 -15.16 6.22
C TYR A 147 9.39 -16.34 6.36
N THR A 148 9.52 -16.88 7.57
CA THR A 148 10.27 -18.12 7.80
C THR A 148 9.41 -19.34 7.48
N ASN A 149 9.95 -20.27 6.70
CA ASN A 149 9.37 -21.54 6.25
C ASN A 149 9.37 -22.62 7.34
N SER A 150 9.80 -22.31 8.57
CA SER A 150 9.84 -23.30 9.65
C SER A 150 8.42 -23.64 10.10
N ARG A 151 7.99 -24.89 9.85
CA ARG A 151 6.82 -25.52 10.49
C ARG A 151 6.86 -25.50 12.04
N LEU A 152 8.00 -25.13 12.61
CA LEU A 152 8.30 -25.08 14.04
C LEU A 152 8.22 -23.67 14.65
N ASP A 153 8.14 -22.61 13.84
CA ASP A 153 8.08 -21.23 14.34
C ASP A 153 6.94 -20.49 13.66
N ASN A 154 5.85 -20.23 14.40
CA ASN A 154 4.70 -19.49 13.91
C ASN A 154 5.07 -18.00 13.74
N SER A 155 5.82 -17.70 12.68
CA SER A 155 5.98 -16.43 11.96
C SER A 155 6.04 -15.14 12.81
N SER A 156 7.25 -14.56 12.93
CA SER A 156 7.40 -13.11 13.18
C SER A 156 8.12 -12.47 11.98
N PRO A 157 7.60 -11.39 11.38
CA PRO A 157 8.30 -10.64 10.37
C PRO A 157 9.55 -10.03 10.96
N LYS A 158 10.57 -9.84 10.13
CA LYS A 158 11.82 -9.22 10.55
C LYS A 158 11.93 -7.87 9.88
N MET A 159 11.77 -6.79 10.64
CA MET A 159 11.99 -5.45 10.12
C MET A 159 13.50 -5.20 10.04
N PHE A 160 13.92 -4.62 8.92
CA PHE A 160 15.26 -4.11 8.81
C PHE A 160 15.22 -2.64 9.19
N HIS A 161 16.16 -2.23 10.05
CA HIS A 161 16.53 -0.84 10.12
C HIS A 161 17.72 -0.72 9.16
N GLN A 162 17.83 0.33 8.35
CA GLN A 162 18.58 1.50 8.79
C GLN A 162 18.93 2.34 7.55
N PHE A 163 18.85 3.65 7.71
CA PHE A 163 19.75 4.64 7.11
C PHE A 163 20.19 5.46 8.29
N THR A 164 21.43 5.25 8.71
CA THR A 164 22.44 6.31 8.77
C THR A 164 23.74 5.72 9.36
N LEU A 165 24.77 5.80 8.52
CA LEU A 165 26.20 5.91 8.79
C LEU A 165 27.08 4.75 9.27
N PHE A 166 26.77 3.84 10.20
CA PHE A 166 27.86 2.96 10.71
C PHE A 166 27.55 1.48 11.06
N SER A 167 26.35 0.98 10.80
CA SER A 167 26.05 -0.45 10.99
C SER A 167 24.94 -0.91 10.06
N VAL A 168 24.81 -2.21 9.83
CA VAL A 168 23.60 -2.83 9.27
C VAL A 168 23.00 -3.63 10.42
N GLN A 169 21.93 -3.16 11.03
CA GLN A 169 21.31 -3.82 12.17
C GLN A 169 19.82 -4.02 11.95
N SER A 170 19.36 -5.26 12.08
CA SER A 170 17.94 -5.63 12.01
C SER A 170 17.30 -5.54 13.38
N THR A 171 15.99 -5.33 13.42
CA THR A 171 15.19 -5.45 14.64
C THR A 171 13.97 -6.26 14.29
N GLU A 172 13.80 -7.36 15.00
CA GLU A 172 12.64 -8.18 14.80
C GLU A 172 11.37 -7.42 15.20
N VAL A 173 10.36 -7.49 14.33
CA VAL A 173 9.06 -6.88 14.57
C VAL A 173 8.01 -7.98 14.68
N PRO A 174 7.35 -8.16 15.82
CA PRO A 174 6.32 -9.18 15.94
C PRO A 174 5.18 -8.91 14.95
N GLY A 175 4.53 -9.93 14.41
CA GLY A 175 3.35 -9.74 13.54
C GLY A 175 3.25 -10.70 12.37
N LYS A 176 2.45 -10.34 11.36
CA LYS A 176 2.57 -10.86 9.98
C LYS A 176 2.60 -9.74 8.96
N GLU A 177 2.28 -8.53 9.42
CA GLU A 177 2.15 -7.28 8.69
C GLU A 177 2.34 -6.14 9.68
N PHE A 178 2.65 -4.95 9.17
CA PHE A 178 2.76 -3.73 9.96
C PHE A 178 2.44 -2.52 9.10
N ALA A 179 2.12 -1.39 9.75
CA ALA A 179 2.07 -0.08 9.13
C ALA A 179 2.85 0.92 9.99
N PHE A 180 3.64 1.78 9.36
CA PHE A 180 4.35 2.82 10.09
C PHE A 180 3.41 3.96 10.48
N ILE A 181 3.58 4.46 11.70
CA ILE A 181 2.93 5.70 12.18
C ILE A 181 3.94 6.85 12.10
N SER A 182 5.21 6.53 12.37
CA SER A 182 6.36 7.43 12.28
C SER A 182 7.59 6.60 11.96
N GLU A 183 8.74 7.26 11.76
CA GLU A 183 10.02 6.56 11.54
C GLU A 183 10.35 5.53 12.62
N ASN A 184 9.97 5.79 13.88
CA ASN A 184 10.35 4.96 15.02
C ASN A 184 9.19 4.20 15.68
N ALA A 185 7.98 4.29 15.14
CA ALA A 185 6.81 3.65 15.70
C ALA A 185 5.91 3.08 14.61
N PHE A 186 5.42 1.87 14.83
CA PHE A 186 4.60 1.14 13.88
C PHE A 186 3.52 0.34 14.60
N VAL A 187 2.48 -0.02 13.86
CA VAL A 187 1.35 -0.81 14.31
C VAL A 187 1.39 -2.16 13.65
N VAL A 188 1.09 -3.20 14.42
CA VAL A 188 0.93 -4.58 13.96
C VAL A 188 -0.50 -5.00 14.22
N PRO A 189 -1.24 -5.50 13.22
CA PRO A 189 -2.58 -5.99 13.45
C PRO A 189 -2.52 -7.37 14.11
N ALA A 190 -3.33 -7.55 15.15
CA ALA A 190 -3.59 -8.84 15.74
C ALA A 190 -5.03 -9.23 15.43
N SER A 191 -5.20 -10.42 14.84
CA SER A 191 -6.52 -11.01 14.60
C SER A 191 -7.20 -11.34 15.93
N ARG A 192 -8.49 -11.71 15.89
CA ARG A 192 -9.32 -11.99 17.07
C ARG A 192 -8.58 -12.82 18.13
N TYR A 193 -8.63 -12.33 19.36
CA TYR A 193 -8.26 -13.06 20.56
C TYR A 193 -9.17 -12.61 21.72
N LYS A 194 -9.28 -13.44 22.76
CA LYS A 194 -10.04 -13.07 23.96
C LYS A 194 -9.21 -12.13 24.83
N TRP A 195 -9.71 -10.92 25.07
CA TRP A 195 -9.06 -9.91 25.91
C TRP A 195 -9.90 -9.61 27.14
N ALA A 196 -9.34 -9.82 28.33
CA ALA A 196 -10.02 -9.54 29.60
C ALA A 196 -11.46 -10.10 29.67
N GLY A 197 -11.66 -11.33 29.16
CA GLY A 197 -12.96 -12.01 29.10
C GLY A 197 -13.90 -11.54 27.98
N SER A 198 -13.52 -10.52 27.21
CA SER A 198 -14.30 -9.98 26.11
C SER A 198 -13.72 -10.34 24.75
N ASP A 199 -14.61 -10.64 23.81
CA ASP A 199 -14.29 -11.15 22.49
C ASP A 199 -14.27 -9.99 21.48
N THR A 200 -13.11 -9.75 20.84
CA THR A 200 -12.93 -8.60 19.95
C THR A 200 -12.70 -9.04 18.53
N ILE A 201 -13.09 -8.18 17.57
CA ILE A 201 -12.79 -8.46 16.17
C ILE A 201 -11.28 -8.43 15.88
N GLY A 202 -10.48 -7.82 16.75
CA GLY A 202 -9.03 -7.84 16.72
C GLY A 202 -8.43 -6.79 17.66
N SER A 203 -7.15 -6.49 17.46
CA SER A 203 -6.49 -5.32 18.07
C SER A 203 -5.33 -4.83 17.23
N LEU A 204 -4.83 -3.65 17.58
CA LEU A 204 -3.64 -3.04 17.01
C LEU A 204 -2.56 -2.98 18.09
N LEU A 205 -1.43 -3.63 17.85
CA LEU A 205 -0.28 -3.63 18.75
C LEU A 205 0.69 -2.55 18.29
N VAL A 206 0.98 -1.59 19.16
CA VAL A 206 1.86 -0.46 18.88
C VAL A 206 3.24 -0.77 19.42
N TYR A 207 4.23 -0.67 18.55
CA TYR A 207 5.62 -0.94 18.86
C TYR A 207 6.47 0.28 18.56
N THR A 208 7.62 0.36 19.23
CA THR A 208 8.64 1.35 18.98
C THR A 208 10.04 0.74 18.99
N ILE A 209 10.92 1.34 18.20
CA ILE A 209 12.36 1.08 18.21
C ILE A 209 13.15 2.17 18.95
N THR A 210 12.46 3.19 19.46
CA THR A 210 13.12 4.21 20.25
C THR A 210 13.73 3.55 21.50
N ASP A 211 15.02 3.79 21.70
CA ASP A 211 15.85 3.23 22.77
C ASP A 211 15.99 1.69 22.75
N THR A 212 15.65 1.00 21.66
CA THR A 212 15.98 -0.42 21.53
C THR A 212 17.42 -0.57 21.06
N HIS A 213 18.20 -1.40 21.76
CA HIS A 213 19.54 -1.73 21.26
C HIS A 213 19.43 -2.40 19.89
N PRO A 214 20.36 -2.11 18.98
CA PRO A 214 20.32 -2.73 17.67
C PRO A 214 20.43 -4.26 17.74
N GLY A 215 19.73 -4.97 16.86
CA GLY A 215 19.62 -6.44 16.93
C GLY A 215 18.50 -6.94 17.85
N ASN A 216 18.01 -6.11 18.77
CA ASN A 216 16.91 -6.50 19.65
C ASN A 216 15.56 -6.36 18.95
N ARG A 217 14.58 -7.10 19.48
CA ARG A 217 13.17 -7.01 19.11
C ARG A 217 12.58 -5.64 19.46
N ALA A 218 11.69 -5.14 18.61
CA ALA A 218 10.99 -3.90 18.87
C ALA A 218 10.14 -3.99 20.15
N ARG A 219 10.04 -2.88 20.88
CA ARG A 219 9.37 -2.84 22.17
C ARG A 219 7.87 -2.59 21.99
N HIS A 220 7.05 -3.49 22.52
CA HIS A 220 5.59 -3.29 22.61
C HIS A 220 5.28 -2.22 23.66
N ILE A 221 4.49 -1.20 23.30
CA ILE A 221 4.21 -0.06 24.19
C ILE A 221 2.72 0.18 24.42
N ALA A 222 1.86 -0.20 23.47
CA ALA A 222 0.42 -0.10 23.64
C ALA A 222 -0.33 -1.16 22.85
N SER A 223 -1.50 -1.55 23.35
CA SER A 223 -2.47 -2.37 22.62
C SER A 223 -3.78 -1.60 22.50
N LEU A 224 -4.21 -1.36 21.26
CA LEU A 224 -5.42 -0.62 20.93
C LEU A 224 -6.49 -1.61 20.51
N ARG A 225 -7.55 -1.69 21.30
CA ARG A 225 -8.60 -2.68 21.12
C ARG A 225 -9.54 -2.28 19.98
N LEU A 226 -9.83 -3.21 19.05
CA LEU A 226 -10.96 -3.05 18.10
C LEU A 226 -12.29 -3.41 18.77
N PRO A 227 -13.45 -3.02 18.22
CA PRO A 227 -14.73 -3.23 18.89
C PRO A 227 -15.02 -4.70 19.21
N ALA A 228 -15.82 -4.91 20.25
CA ALA A 228 -16.27 -6.24 20.65
C ALA A 228 -17.21 -6.85 19.60
N THR A 229 -17.16 -8.17 19.42
CA THR A 229 -18.11 -8.87 18.54
C THR A 229 -19.43 -9.06 19.28
N SER A 230 -20.36 -8.12 19.13
CA SER A 230 -21.70 -8.18 19.74
C SER A 230 -22.62 -9.23 19.11
N ALA A 231 -22.26 -9.76 17.93
CA ALA A 231 -23.08 -10.65 17.11
C ALA A 231 -22.56 -12.10 17.04
N GLY A 232 -21.85 -12.55 18.07
CA GLY A 232 -21.34 -13.92 18.18
C GLY A 232 -19.90 -14.12 17.67
N PRO A 233 -19.28 -15.28 17.94
CA PRO A 233 -17.92 -15.60 17.52
C PRO A 233 -17.80 -15.62 15.99
N CYS A 234 -16.69 -15.08 15.49
CA CYS A 234 -16.25 -15.23 14.09
C CYS A 234 -14.72 -15.42 14.05
N HIS A 235 -14.14 -15.94 12.98
CA HIS A 235 -12.72 -15.69 12.75
C HIS A 235 -12.53 -14.33 12.10
N SER A 236 -11.44 -13.65 12.41
CA SER A 236 -11.07 -12.42 11.74
C SER A 236 -9.66 -12.49 11.18
N GLN A 237 -9.45 -11.72 10.12
CA GLN A 237 -8.18 -11.45 9.49
C GLN A 237 -8.07 -9.95 9.31
N CYS A 238 -6.99 -9.38 9.81
CA CYS A 238 -6.74 -7.94 9.79
C CYS A 238 -5.43 -7.70 9.04
N HIS A 239 -5.50 -6.89 7.98
CA HIS A 239 -4.36 -6.66 7.09
C HIS A 239 -4.20 -5.16 6.79
N PHE A 240 -2.98 -4.64 6.79
CA PHE A 240 -2.75 -3.24 6.41
C PHE A 240 -2.64 -3.10 4.90
N ILE A 241 -3.34 -2.10 4.35
CA ILE A 241 -3.09 -1.63 2.99
C ILE A 241 -1.92 -0.66 3.08
N ALA A 242 -0.92 -0.81 2.21
CA ALA A 242 0.27 0.02 2.24
C ALA A 242 -0.09 1.51 2.16
N THR A 243 0.31 2.27 3.17
CA THR A 243 0.14 3.72 3.23
C THR A 243 1.51 4.36 3.31
N CYS A 244 1.83 5.24 2.35
CA CYS A 244 3.09 5.98 2.39
C CYS A 244 3.05 6.98 3.55
N LEU A 245 4.08 6.97 4.39
CA LEU A 245 4.30 8.05 5.35
C LEU A 245 4.51 9.37 4.61
N PRO A 246 4.13 10.52 5.22
CA PRO A 246 4.50 11.81 4.67
C PRO A 246 6.02 11.94 4.57
N PRO A 247 6.54 12.69 3.58
CA PRO A 247 7.97 12.98 3.48
C PRO A 247 8.46 13.60 4.80
N SER A 248 9.55 13.06 5.33
CA SER A 248 10.16 13.53 6.58
C SER A 248 11.56 14.08 6.28
N PRO A 249 11.98 15.18 6.93
CA PRO A 249 13.36 15.64 6.87
C PRO A 249 14.36 14.55 7.24
N ILE A 250 15.41 14.38 6.45
CA ILE A 250 16.52 13.51 6.84
C ILE A 250 17.43 14.28 7.79
N VAL A 251 17.37 13.88 9.06
CA VAL A 251 18.24 14.38 10.13
C VAL A 251 19.27 13.32 10.50
N LEU A 252 20.52 13.75 10.53
CA LEU A 252 21.73 12.94 10.58
C LEU A 252 22.60 13.49 11.72
N ASP A 253 22.76 12.72 12.81
CA ASP A 253 23.45 13.16 14.03
C ASP A 253 22.94 14.49 14.59
N GLY A 254 21.63 14.73 14.47
CA GLY A 254 20.99 15.99 14.88
C GLY A 254 21.12 17.12 13.87
N HIS A 255 21.84 16.92 12.77
CA HIS A 255 21.98 17.88 11.68
C HIS A 255 21.02 17.57 10.53
N LEU A 256 20.28 18.58 10.10
CA LEU A 256 19.43 18.47 8.92
C LEU A 256 20.31 18.32 7.67
N VAL A 257 20.23 17.17 7.01
CA VAL A 257 21.01 16.87 5.81
C VAL A 257 20.17 17.04 4.55
N MET A 258 18.88 16.76 4.63
CA MET A 258 17.99 16.95 3.49
C MET A 258 16.57 17.29 3.92
N MET A 259 15.95 18.23 3.21
CA MET A 259 14.54 18.55 3.35
C MET A 259 13.82 18.08 2.08
N PRO A 260 12.72 17.33 2.22
CA PRO A 260 11.78 17.17 1.11
C PRO A 260 11.36 18.55 0.58
N PRO A 261 11.14 18.69 -0.74
CA PRO A 261 10.70 19.94 -1.31
C PRO A 261 9.32 20.31 -0.74
N LYS A 262 9.17 21.56 -0.32
CA LYS A 262 7.87 22.10 0.12
C LYS A 262 6.90 22.10 -1.05
N ARG A 263 5.66 21.70 -0.79
CA ARG A 263 4.60 21.59 -1.81
C ARG A 263 3.53 22.64 -1.57
N VAL A 264 2.87 23.10 -2.63
CA VAL A 264 1.78 24.09 -2.52
C VAL A 264 0.60 23.51 -1.74
N TYR A 265 0.22 22.26 -2.01
CA TYR A 265 -0.80 21.51 -1.26
C TYR A 265 -0.18 20.40 -0.39
N GLU A 266 0.76 20.76 0.48
CA GLU A 266 1.38 19.79 1.39
C GLU A 266 0.35 19.22 2.37
N ILE A 267 0.14 17.90 2.32
CA ILE A 267 -0.68 17.20 3.30
C ILE A 267 0.12 17.06 4.59
N GLY A 268 -0.25 17.84 5.61
CA GLY A 268 0.43 17.80 6.91
C GLY A 268 0.35 16.42 7.59
N PRO A 269 1.29 16.11 8.49
CA PRO A 269 1.38 14.80 9.15
C PRO A 269 0.13 14.43 9.96
N SER A 270 -0.61 15.42 10.45
CA SER A 270 -1.89 15.23 11.15
C SER A 270 -3.03 14.72 10.25
N SER A 271 -2.86 14.80 8.93
CA SER A 271 -3.82 14.36 7.93
C SER A 271 -3.51 12.98 7.37
N HIS A 272 -2.54 12.24 7.92
CA HIS A 272 -2.23 10.88 7.49
C HIS A 272 -3.21 9.87 8.10
N TYR A 273 -3.67 8.92 7.30
CA TYR A 273 -4.52 7.81 7.72
C TYR A 273 -3.85 6.47 7.42
N LEU A 274 -3.96 5.54 8.36
CA LEU A 274 -3.72 4.12 8.15
C LEU A 274 -5.00 3.47 7.64
N CYS A 275 -4.89 2.39 6.88
CA CYS A 275 -6.05 1.59 6.49
C CYS A 275 -5.88 0.12 6.81
N LEU A 276 -6.79 -0.33 7.65
CA LEU A 276 -6.89 -1.71 8.07
C LEU A 276 -8.02 -2.40 7.30
N HIS A 277 -7.66 -3.34 6.44
CA HIS A 277 -8.58 -4.27 5.82
C HIS A 277 -8.99 -5.34 6.84
N ILE A 278 -10.29 -5.48 7.10
CA ILE A 278 -10.82 -6.45 8.06
C ILE A 278 -11.76 -7.41 7.34
N ARG A 279 -11.43 -8.70 7.44
CA ARG A 279 -12.28 -9.81 7.00
C ARG A 279 -12.78 -10.57 8.22
N ALA A 280 -14.07 -10.88 8.23
CA ALA A 280 -14.67 -11.79 9.19
C ALA A 280 -15.32 -12.96 8.46
N PHE A 281 -15.07 -14.19 8.91
CA PHE A 281 -15.59 -15.43 8.34
C PHE A 281 -15.96 -16.41 9.44
N ASN A 282 -16.69 -17.48 9.09
CA ASN A 282 -17.32 -18.39 10.07
C ASN A 282 -18.11 -17.61 11.13
N ILE A 283 -18.87 -16.61 10.68
CA ILE A 283 -19.72 -15.79 11.54
C ILE A 283 -20.86 -16.68 12.06
N GLU A 284 -21.08 -16.67 13.38
CA GLU A 284 -22.17 -17.40 14.01
C GLU A 284 -23.51 -17.10 13.30
N ASN A 285 -24.28 -18.14 12.98
CA ASN A 285 -25.55 -18.07 12.24
C ASN A 285 -25.45 -17.61 10.77
N LEU A 286 -24.25 -17.39 10.22
CA LEU A 286 -24.02 -17.02 8.81
C LEU A 286 -22.95 -17.92 8.17
N HIS A 287 -23.19 -19.23 8.16
CA HIS A 287 -22.26 -20.22 7.62
C HIS A 287 -21.93 -19.96 6.14
N GLY A 288 -20.64 -20.06 5.80
CA GLY A 288 -20.14 -19.85 4.44
C GLY A 288 -20.11 -18.40 3.97
N GLN A 289 -20.59 -17.45 4.78
CA GLN A 289 -20.53 -16.03 4.44
C GLN A 289 -19.27 -15.37 5.03
N MET A 290 -18.77 -14.35 4.32
CA MET A 290 -17.65 -13.51 4.74
C MET A 290 -18.09 -12.05 4.71
N ALA A 291 -17.84 -11.34 5.81
CA ALA A 291 -17.95 -9.89 5.87
C ALA A 291 -16.58 -9.28 5.63
N ASN A 292 -16.53 -8.14 4.93
CA ASN A 292 -15.26 -7.50 4.59
C ASN A 292 -15.41 -5.98 4.52
N GLY A 293 -14.42 -5.25 5.03
CA GLY A 293 -14.40 -3.80 4.91
C GLY A 293 -13.08 -3.16 5.31
N MET A 294 -13.03 -1.84 5.24
CA MET A 294 -11.85 -1.04 5.51
C MET A 294 -12.12 -0.06 6.64
N LEU A 295 -11.25 -0.09 7.64
CA LEU A 295 -11.20 0.86 8.73
C LEU A 295 -10.07 1.85 8.47
N PHE A 296 -10.41 3.13 8.31
CA PHE A 296 -9.47 4.22 8.17
C PHE A 296 -9.20 4.83 9.55
N ILE A 297 -7.93 4.93 9.92
CA ILE A 297 -7.49 5.33 11.25
C ILE A 297 -6.60 6.57 11.13
N PRO A 298 -6.98 7.72 11.68
CA PRO A 298 -6.10 8.88 11.72
C PRO A 298 -4.81 8.54 12.48
N ALA A 299 -3.65 8.80 11.87
CA ALA A 299 -2.36 8.63 12.53
C ALA A 299 -2.25 9.51 13.79
N SER A 300 -2.90 10.68 13.77
CA SER A 300 -2.97 11.63 14.90
C SER A 300 -3.57 11.00 16.16
N SER A 301 -4.56 10.11 16.03
CA SER A 301 -5.18 9.41 17.17
C SER A 301 -4.18 8.48 17.87
N ILE A 302 -3.30 7.82 17.10
CA ILE A 302 -2.23 6.98 17.65
C ILE A 302 -1.07 7.82 18.17
N HIS A 303 -0.72 8.93 17.50
CA HIS A 303 0.29 9.87 18.01
C HIS A 303 -0.06 10.43 19.38
N HIS A 304 -1.35 10.71 19.65
CA HIS A 304 -1.79 11.14 20.96
C HIS A 304 -1.47 10.09 22.04
N ILE A 305 -1.69 8.82 21.74
CA ILE A 305 -1.33 7.71 22.61
C ILE A 305 0.18 7.65 22.83
N LEU A 306 0.98 7.74 21.75
CA LEU A 306 2.45 7.74 21.83
C LEU A 306 2.96 8.85 22.74
N ASN A 307 2.42 10.07 22.61
CA ASN A 307 2.78 11.22 23.43
C ASN A 307 2.38 11.04 24.91
N SER A 308 1.34 10.26 25.20
CA SER A 308 0.92 9.94 26.58
C SER A 308 1.79 8.89 27.28
N ILE A 309 2.65 8.19 26.53
CA ILE A 309 3.55 7.16 27.05
C ILE A 309 4.90 7.81 27.34
N THR A 310 4.98 8.48 28.50
CA THR A 310 6.17 9.23 28.95
C THR A 310 7.25 8.35 29.59
N ASN A 311 6.93 7.14 30.05
CA ASN A 311 7.85 6.27 30.79
C ASN A 311 8.28 5.02 30.01
N LYS A 312 9.59 4.86 29.83
CA LYS A 312 10.23 3.84 28.98
C LYS A 312 10.16 2.40 29.52
N HIS A 313 9.84 2.21 30.81
CA HIS A 313 9.90 0.91 31.50
C HIS A 313 8.56 0.36 31.99
N LEU A 314 7.44 1.00 31.65
CA LEU A 314 6.13 0.50 32.03
C LEU A 314 5.69 -0.66 31.11
N PRO A 315 4.87 -1.60 31.62
CA PRO A 315 4.22 -2.59 30.78
C PRO A 315 3.38 -1.91 29.69
N PRO A 316 3.12 -2.60 28.56
CA PRO A 316 2.30 -2.06 27.49
C PRO A 316 0.94 -1.59 28.03
N LYS A 317 0.56 -0.35 27.70
CA LYS A 317 -0.75 0.19 28.09
C LYS A 317 -1.84 -0.39 27.20
N HIS A 318 -3.03 -0.55 27.76
CA HIS A 318 -4.17 -1.11 27.07
C HIS A 318 -5.24 -0.03 26.92
N TYR A 319 -5.65 0.24 25.67
CA TYR A 319 -6.62 1.26 25.33
C TYR A 319 -7.88 0.58 24.78
N THR A 320 -9.04 0.94 25.35
CA THR A 320 -10.36 0.55 24.85
C THR A 320 -10.65 1.25 23.54
N TRP A 321 -11.67 0.79 22.81
CA TRP A 321 -12.04 1.40 21.52
C TRP A 321 -12.29 2.91 21.66
N GLU A 322 -13.00 3.30 22.72
CA GLU A 322 -13.40 4.67 23.03
C GLU A 322 -12.21 5.59 23.32
N ASP A 323 -11.09 5.04 23.81
CA ASP A 323 -9.91 5.82 24.18
C ASP A 323 -9.13 6.35 22.97
N TRP A 324 -9.24 5.70 21.80
CA TRP A 324 -8.37 6.00 20.65
C TRP A 324 -9.08 6.10 19.31
N ALA A 325 -10.29 5.57 19.16
CA ALA A 325 -10.94 5.48 17.86
C ALA A 325 -11.54 6.80 17.34
N SER A 326 -11.32 7.91 18.03
CA SER A 326 -11.78 9.22 17.59
C SER A 326 -11.25 9.54 16.18
N GLY A 327 -12.15 9.99 15.30
CA GLY A 327 -11.85 10.32 13.91
C GLY A 327 -11.69 9.12 12.96
N THR A 328 -11.87 7.89 13.43
CA THR A 328 -11.89 6.71 12.55
C THR A 328 -13.11 6.75 11.62
N SER A 329 -12.98 6.13 10.45
CA SER A 329 -14.10 5.95 9.52
C SER A 329 -14.11 4.54 8.92
N TRP A 330 -15.28 4.07 8.52
CA TRP A 330 -15.50 2.69 8.08
C TRP A 330 -16.22 2.64 6.73
N ILE A 331 -15.76 1.75 5.84
CA ILE A 331 -16.42 1.41 4.58
C ILE A 331 -16.59 -0.10 4.48
N ASN A 332 -17.80 -0.55 4.12
CA ASN A 332 -18.01 -1.93 3.68
C ASN A 332 -17.49 -2.10 2.24
N THR A 333 -16.55 -3.00 2.04
CA THR A 333 -15.87 -3.17 0.75
C THR A 333 -16.30 -4.41 0.01
N ARG A 334 -17.44 -5.02 0.32
CA ARG A 334 -17.88 -6.20 -0.44
C ARG A 334 -18.36 -5.85 -1.85
N ILE A 335 -18.96 -4.68 -2.01
CA ILE A 335 -19.36 -4.13 -3.32
C ILE A 335 -18.11 -3.71 -4.12
N LEU A 336 -17.00 -3.48 -3.44
CA LEU A 336 -15.70 -3.29 -4.08
C LEU A 336 -15.12 -4.66 -4.43
N ARG A 337 -14.78 -4.90 -5.70
CA ARG A 337 -13.97 -6.07 -6.03
C ARG A 337 -12.59 -5.95 -5.35
N ARG A 338 -11.85 -7.06 -5.26
CA ARG A 338 -10.45 -7.09 -4.77
C ARG A 338 -9.57 -6.28 -5.73
N SER A 339 -9.60 -4.96 -5.59
CA SER A 339 -8.82 -4.00 -6.37
C SER A 339 -7.80 -3.32 -5.46
N PRO A 340 -6.64 -2.87 -5.99
CA PRO A 340 -5.68 -2.06 -5.23
C PRO A 340 -6.31 -0.74 -4.82
N ASN A 341 -6.94 -0.73 -3.65
CA ASN A 341 -7.39 0.49 -3.00
C ASN A 341 -6.16 1.23 -2.48
N CYS A 342 -6.07 2.53 -2.70
CA CYS A 342 -4.89 3.32 -2.36
C CYS A 342 -5.26 4.55 -1.54
N ILE A 343 -4.31 4.99 -0.71
CA ILE A 343 -4.52 6.05 0.26
C ILE A 343 -3.30 6.94 0.26
N PHE A 344 -3.55 8.24 0.23
CA PHE A 344 -2.53 9.26 0.34
C PHE A 344 -3.03 10.36 1.26
N GLY A 345 -2.37 10.48 2.43
CA GLY A 345 -2.82 11.42 3.45
C GLY A 345 -4.23 11.10 3.95
N HIS A 346 -5.16 12.03 3.71
CA HIS A 346 -6.57 11.93 4.10
C HIS A 346 -7.48 11.55 2.93
N ARG A 347 -6.91 11.25 1.76
CA ARG A 347 -7.64 10.87 0.56
C ARG A 347 -7.54 9.38 0.37
N ALA A 348 -8.66 8.73 0.08
CA ALA A 348 -8.69 7.34 -0.34
C ALA A 348 -9.33 7.23 -1.72
N ALA A 349 -8.70 6.49 -2.62
CA ALA A 349 -9.28 6.16 -3.91
C ALA A 349 -9.61 4.67 -3.93
N LEU A 350 -10.88 4.36 -4.16
CA LEU A 350 -11.39 2.98 -4.17
C LEU A 350 -12.02 2.67 -5.53
N LEU A 351 -11.87 1.43 -5.97
CA LEU A 351 -12.39 0.99 -7.26
C LEU A 351 -13.58 0.04 -7.08
N SER A 352 -14.68 0.33 -7.78
CA SER A 352 -15.81 -0.58 -7.91
C SER A 352 -16.13 -0.80 -9.38
N PHE A 353 -16.77 -1.92 -9.70
CA PHE A 353 -17.30 -2.15 -11.03
C PHE A 353 -18.75 -1.65 -11.09
N ASP A 354 -19.01 -0.70 -11.97
CA ASP A 354 -20.34 -0.20 -12.25
C ASP A 354 -21.01 -1.11 -13.29
N HIS A 355 -21.93 -1.96 -12.84
CA HIS A 355 -22.63 -2.90 -13.70
C HIS A 355 -23.56 -2.23 -14.72
N LYS A 356 -24.08 -1.03 -14.41
CA LYS A 356 -25.00 -0.31 -15.31
C LYS A 356 -24.25 0.29 -16.47
N GLU A 357 -23.10 0.88 -16.18
CA GLU A 357 -22.24 1.52 -17.16
C GLU A 357 -21.20 0.56 -17.76
N ARG A 358 -21.14 -0.68 -17.25
CA ARG A 358 -20.19 -1.73 -17.64
C ARG A 358 -18.74 -1.24 -17.64
N GLY A 359 -18.32 -0.63 -16.53
CA GLY A 359 -16.99 -0.05 -16.42
C GLY A 359 -16.48 0.05 -14.99
N TRP A 360 -15.18 0.28 -14.85
CA TRP A 360 -14.58 0.50 -13.53
C TRP A 360 -14.80 1.95 -13.12
N ARG A 361 -15.40 2.16 -11.95
CA ARG A 361 -15.62 3.48 -11.36
C ARG A 361 -14.67 3.69 -10.19
N VAL A 362 -13.94 4.79 -10.22
CA VAL A 362 -13.13 5.26 -9.11
C VAL A 362 -14.00 6.14 -8.22
N PHE A 363 -13.96 5.88 -6.92
CA PHE A 363 -14.54 6.71 -5.87
C PHE A 363 -13.43 7.35 -5.08
N LEU A 364 -13.41 8.68 -5.04
CA LEU A 364 -12.49 9.47 -4.23
C LEU A 364 -13.19 9.89 -2.94
N TYR A 365 -12.57 9.58 -1.81
CA TYR A 365 -13.08 9.89 -0.47
C TYR A 365 -12.20 10.93 0.22
N ASP A 366 -12.81 11.83 1.00
CA ASP A 366 -12.15 12.60 2.04
C ASP A 366 -12.45 11.96 3.40
N LEU A 367 -11.40 11.40 4.02
CA LEU A 367 -11.49 10.65 5.27
C LEU A 367 -11.73 11.54 6.50
N ARG A 368 -11.58 12.86 6.38
CA ARG A 368 -11.87 13.83 7.47
C ARG A 368 -13.34 14.19 7.55
N ALA A 369 -14.06 14.10 6.43
CA ALA A 369 -15.43 14.57 6.30
C ALA A 369 -16.42 13.49 6.77
N SER A 370 -16.87 13.59 8.01
CA SER A 370 -17.68 12.55 8.65
C SER A 370 -19.20 12.76 8.61
N VAL A 371 -19.76 13.81 7.99
CA VAL A 371 -21.19 14.11 8.22
C VAL A 371 -21.98 14.69 7.04
N ARG A 372 -21.38 15.13 5.92
CA ARG A 372 -22.14 15.83 4.86
C ARG A 372 -21.65 15.58 3.43
N GLY A 373 -21.81 14.36 2.93
CA GLY A 373 -21.81 14.17 1.50
C GLY A 373 -22.40 12.83 1.07
N LEU A 374 -22.36 12.62 -0.25
CA LEU A 374 -23.00 11.48 -0.88
C LEU A 374 -22.34 10.19 -0.42
N LYS A 375 -23.16 9.21 -0.08
CA LYS A 375 -22.68 7.88 0.28
C LYS A 375 -22.45 7.06 -0.97
N MET A 376 -21.51 6.12 -0.93
CA MET A 376 -21.20 5.25 -2.07
C MET A 376 -22.45 4.51 -2.58
N GLU A 377 -23.32 4.08 -1.65
CA GLU A 377 -24.57 3.38 -1.94
C GLU A 377 -25.56 4.23 -2.76
N GLU A 378 -25.45 5.56 -2.70
CA GLU A 378 -26.29 6.47 -3.49
C GLU A 378 -25.89 6.49 -4.97
N PHE A 379 -24.62 6.19 -5.28
CA PHE A 379 -24.11 6.05 -6.65
C PHE A 379 -24.40 4.66 -7.22
N LEU A 380 -24.25 3.61 -6.41
CA LEU A 380 -24.38 2.22 -6.83
C LEU A 380 -25.79 1.64 -6.59
N LYS A 381 -26.85 2.40 -6.86
CA LYS A 381 -28.24 1.91 -6.73
C LYS A 381 -28.53 0.71 -7.64
N ASN A 382 -28.08 -0.48 -7.28
CA ASN A 382 -28.52 -1.73 -7.87
C ASN A 382 -29.82 -2.11 -7.17
N GLU A 383 -30.90 -2.24 -7.93
CA GLU A 383 -32.25 -2.44 -7.40
C GLU A 383 -32.61 -3.90 -7.06
N ASP A 384 -31.74 -4.89 -7.34
CA ASP A 384 -32.19 -6.30 -7.30
C ASP A 384 -31.49 -7.23 -6.30
N GLU A 385 -30.35 -6.85 -5.70
CA GLU A 385 -29.72 -7.66 -4.65
C GLU A 385 -29.78 -6.93 -3.31
N GLY A 386 -30.74 -7.32 -2.47
CA GLY A 386 -30.81 -6.86 -1.09
C GLY A 386 -29.49 -7.13 -0.35
N PRO A 387 -29.05 -6.26 0.57
CA PRO A 387 -27.76 -6.40 1.24
C PRO A 387 -27.67 -7.77 1.93
N PHE A 388 -26.60 -8.51 1.66
CA PHE A 388 -26.39 -9.80 2.31
C PHE A 388 -26.32 -9.62 3.82
N PHE A 389 -26.83 -10.60 4.58
CA PHE A 389 -26.83 -10.52 6.05
C PHE A 389 -25.42 -10.35 6.66
N SER A 390 -24.39 -10.90 6.00
CA SER A 390 -22.98 -10.71 6.39
C SER A 390 -22.49 -9.26 6.23
N ASP A 391 -23.05 -8.48 5.31
CA ASP A 391 -22.65 -7.08 5.11
C ASP A 391 -23.04 -6.22 6.32
N LYS A 392 -24.10 -6.62 7.00
CA LYS A 392 -24.55 -6.00 8.24
C LYS A 392 -23.68 -6.38 9.44
N TYR A 393 -22.89 -7.46 9.39
CA TYR A 393 -22.14 -7.93 10.55
C TYR A 393 -21.06 -6.94 10.99
N LEU A 394 -20.06 -6.65 10.12
CA LEU A 394 -19.00 -5.69 10.45
C LEU A 394 -19.56 -4.28 10.55
N ASN A 395 -20.52 -3.90 9.70
CA ASN A 395 -21.21 -2.63 9.81
C ASN A 395 -21.84 -2.45 11.19
N ARG A 396 -22.50 -3.47 11.74
CA ARG A 396 -23.08 -3.43 13.08
C ARG A 396 -22.02 -3.35 14.16
N ILE A 397 -20.94 -4.11 14.07
CA ILE A 397 -19.82 -4.03 15.03
C ILE A 397 -19.26 -2.61 15.12
N PHE A 398 -19.07 -1.96 13.98
CA PHE A 398 -18.50 -0.62 13.90
C PHE A 398 -19.52 0.52 14.08
N SER A 399 -20.80 0.27 13.81
CA SER A 399 -21.90 1.24 14.05
C SER A 399 -22.38 1.21 15.50
N ASP A 400 -22.39 0.04 16.14
CA ASP A 400 -22.81 -0.14 17.54
C ASP A 400 -21.66 0.22 18.52
N ALA A 401 -20.45 0.45 18.02
CA ALA A 401 -19.28 0.81 18.83
C ALA A 401 -19.35 2.27 19.31
N GLY A 402 -19.88 2.48 20.52
CA GLY A 402 -19.92 3.79 21.18
C GLY A 402 -20.80 4.80 20.43
N ALA A 403 -20.19 5.89 19.95
CA ALA A 403 -20.90 6.96 19.22
C ALA A 403 -21.25 6.63 17.76
N GLY A 404 -20.89 5.42 17.29
CA GLY A 404 -21.03 4.99 15.90
C GLY A 404 -19.96 5.60 15.00
N ILE A 405 -19.32 4.77 14.19
CA ILE A 405 -18.28 5.22 13.27
C ILE A 405 -18.93 5.76 12.00
N PRO A 406 -18.63 7.01 11.59
CA PRO A 406 -19.14 7.56 10.36
C PRO A 406 -18.51 6.86 9.14
N GLY A 407 -19.29 6.75 8.06
CA GLY A 407 -18.73 6.49 6.74
C GLY A 407 -18.04 7.75 6.21
N PRO A 408 -16.91 7.61 5.50
CA PRO A 408 -16.26 8.76 4.87
C PRO A 408 -17.09 9.26 3.69
N THR A 409 -16.89 10.53 3.33
CA THR A 409 -17.65 11.19 2.27
C THR A 409 -17.00 10.96 0.90
N VAL A 410 -17.79 10.56 -0.10
CA VAL A 410 -17.35 10.58 -1.51
C VAL A 410 -17.32 12.04 -1.96
N VAL A 411 -16.14 12.53 -2.32
CA VAL A 411 -15.95 13.89 -2.85
C VAL A 411 -16.05 13.93 -4.37
N ASN A 412 -15.64 12.86 -5.04
CA ASN A 412 -15.76 12.73 -6.48
C ASN A 412 -15.86 11.26 -6.91
N SER A 413 -16.39 11.01 -8.10
CA SER A 413 -16.34 9.70 -8.74
C SER A 413 -16.34 9.84 -10.26
N PHE A 414 -15.59 8.98 -10.94
CA PHE A 414 -15.54 8.96 -12.40
C PHE A 414 -15.34 7.54 -12.92
N LEU A 415 -15.78 7.30 -14.16
CA LEU A 415 -15.51 6.06 -14.87
C LEU A 415 -14.09 6.08 -15.45
N VAL A 416 -13.41 4.95 -15.32
CA VAL A 416 -12.21 4.60 -16.05
C VAL A 416 -12.70 3.88 -17.31
N SER A 417 -12.89 4.63 -18.39
CA SER A 417 -13.38 4.10 -19.66
C SER A 417 -12.29 3.35 -20.42
N GLU A 418 -12.60 2.15 -20.91
CA GLU A 418 -11.93 1.60 -22.09
C GLU A 418 -12.97 1.39 -23.19
N GLY A 419 -12.75 2.08 -24.31
CA GLY A 419 -13.63 2.11 -25.48
C GLY A 419 -13.46 0.92 -26.42
N GLU A 420 -13.24 -0.29 -25.90
CA GLU A 420 -13.21 -1.51 -26.71
C GLU A 420 -14.46 -2.36 -26.45
N GLU A 421 -14.89 -3.14 -27.44
CA GLU A 421 -16.06 -4.02 -27.32
C GLU A 421 -15.86 -5.02 -26.16
N TRP A 422 -16.48 -4.72 -25.01
CA TRP A 422 -16.34 -5.48 -23.76
C TRP A 422 -16.89 -6.90 -23.91
N ASP A 423 -15.98 -7.86 -24.17
CA ASP A 423 -16.29 -9.29 -24.10
C ASP A 423 -16.49 -9.71 -22.63
N ILE A 424 -17.33 -10.72 -22.40
CA ILE A 424 -17.86 -11.18 -21.10
C ILE A 424 -16.73 -11.61 -20.12
N HIS A 425 -15.50 -11.76 -20.62
CA HIS A 425 -14.31 -12.11 -19.86
C HIS A 425 -13.51 -10.92 -19.27
N THR A 426 -13.80 -9.68 -19.69
CA THR A 426 -13.09 -8.45 -19.24
C THR A 426 -13.53 -7.92 -17.87
N ASP A 427 -14.64 -8.43 -17.31
CA ASP A 427 -15.10 -8.16 -15.94
C ASP A 427 -14.12 -8.66 -14.84
N SER A 428 -13.01 -9.31 -15.21
CA SER A 428 -12.17 -10.09 -14.30
C SER A 428 -10.93 -9.37 -13.78
N ILE A 429 -10.41 -8.32 -14.46
CA ILE A 429 -9.14 -7.68 -14.09
C ILE A 429 -9.36 -6.18 -13.81
N PRO A 430 -9.25 -5.72 -12.55
CA PRO A 430 -9.31 -4.30 -12.25
C PRO A 430 -8.04 -3.57 -12.74
N PRO A 431 -8.15 -2.33 -13.24
CA PRO A 431 -6.99 -1.47 -13.44
C PRO A 431 -6.26 -1.24 -12.11
N VAL A 432 -4.96 -0.99 -12.19
CA VAL A 432 -4.17 -0.62 -11.01
C VAL A 432 -4.39 0.85 -10.72
N LEU A 433 -4.58 1.17 -9.44
CA LEU A 433 -4.89 2.51 -8.96
C LEU A 433 -3.74 3.05 -8.10
N ALA A 434 -3.35 4.30 -8.33
CA ALA A 434 -2.43 5.04 -7.48
C ALA A 434 -2.98 6.45 -7.21
N VAL A 435 -2.63 7.03 -6.07
CA VAL A 435 -3.09 8.37 -5.66
C VAL A 435 -1.95 9.13 -4.99
N ASP A 436 -1.86 10.43 -5.24
CA ASP A 436 -0.94 11.36 -4.56
C ASP A 436 -1.63 12.69 -4.19
N ASP A 437 -0.83 13.74 -3.97
CA ASP A 437 -1.29 15.07 -3.59
C ASP A 437 -2.05 15.81 -4.70
N GLU A 438 -1.91 15.40 -5.96
CA GLU A 438 -2.49 16.09 -7.12
C GLU A 438 -3.34 15.20 -8.01
N ARG A 439 -3.14 13.87 -7.98
CA ARG A 439 -3.62 12.97 -9.03
C ARG A 439 -4.20 11.68 -8.50
N ILE A 440 -5.13 11.15 -9.28
CA ILE A 440 -5.43 9.73 -9.34
C ILE A 440 -4.90 9.20 -10.65
N ILE A 441 -4.25 8.05 -10.59
CA ILE A 441 -3.65 7.40 -11.75
C ILE A 441 -4.23 6.01 -11.86
N THR A 442 -4.66 5.68 -13.07
CA THR A 442 -5.05 4.32 -13.43
C THR A 442 -4.23 3.85 -14.61
N TYR A 443 -3.73 2.61 -14.53
CA TYR A 443 -3.10 1.93 -15.65
C TYR A 443 -3.60 0.50 -15.74
N ASP A 444 -3.80 0.04 -16.96
CA ASP A 444 -4.17 -1.34 -17.22
C ASP A 444 -2.91 -2.20 -17.40
N VAL A 445 -2.85 -3.30 -16.65
CA VAL A 445 -1.79 -4.32 -16.78
C VAL A 445 -2.17 -5.35 -17.86
N SER A 446 -3.44 -5.44 -18.24
CA SER A 446 -3.96 -6.41 -19.20
C SER A 446 -3.64 -6.02 -20.65
N SER A 447 -3.71 -4.74 -21.01
CA SER A 447 -3.20 -4.18 -22.27
C SER A 447 -1.69 -4.39 -22.41
N ILE A 448 -0.95 -4.53 -21.31
CA ILE A 448 0.46 -4.94 -21.33
C ILE A 448 0.60 -6.47 -21.55
N ARG A 449 -0.35 -7.28 -21.05
CA ARG A 449 -0.36 -8.75 -21.16
C ARG A 449 -0.95 -9.30 -22.47
N SER A 450 -1.91 -8.62 -23.10
CA SER A 450 -2.59 -9.08 -24.34
C SER A 450 -1.62 -9.10 -25.53
N TRP A 451 -0.65 -8.19 -25.54
CA TRP A 451 0.47 -8.21 -26.49
C TRP A 451 1.36 -9.45 -26.32
N ALA A 452 1.55 -9.91 -25.07
CA ALA A 452 2.38 -11.07 -24.77
C ALA A 452 1.78 -12.38 -25.31
N THR A 453 0.47 -12.54 -25.24
CA THR A 453 -0.22 -13.73 -25.75
C THR A 453 -0.31 -13.72 -27.28
N SER A 454 -0.49 -12.55 -27.90
CA SER A 454 -0.51 -12.42 -29.36
C SER A 454 0.89 -12.64 -29.99
N ALA A 455 1.97 -12.22 -29.33
CA ALA A 455 3.34 -12.44 -29.82
C ALA A 455 3.81 -13.91 -29.74
N VAL A 456 3.33 -14.68 -28.75
CA VAL A 456 3.69 -16.10 -28.59
C VAL A 456 2.91 -17.01 -29.55
N LEU A 457 1.68 -16.63 -29.94
CA LEU A 457 0.87 -17.36 -30.93
C LEU A 457 1.27 -17.07 -32.39
N ASN A 458 2.00 -15.98 -32.65
CA ASN A 458 2.41 -15.57 -34.01
C ASN A 458 3.79 -16.10 -34.45
N LEU A 459 4.39 -17.05 -33.75
CA LEU A 459 5.62 -17.73 -34.17
C LEU A 459 5.38 -18.81 -35.25
N PHE A 460 4.15 -18.97 -35.75
CA PHE A 460 3.80 -19.85 -36.88
C PHE A 460 2.74 -19.22 -37.81
N SER A 461 3.06 -18.13 -38.51
CA SER A 461 2.48 -17.84 -39.84
C SER A 461 3.01 -16.55 -40.44
N ASP A 462 3.35 -16.61 -41.72
CA ASP A 462 3.86 -15.52 -42.56
C ASP A 462 2.89 -14.35 -42.77
N LEU A 463 3.51 -13.16 -42.88
CA LEU A 463 3.16 -11.96 -43.65
C LEU A 463 1.91 -11.11 -43.33
N GLN A 464 2.24 -9.89 -42.87
CA GLN A 464 1.80 -8.56 -43.33
C GLN A 464 0.36 -8.04 -43.07
N GLU A 465 0.34 -6.77 -42.62
CA GLU A 465 -0.78 -5.83 -42.55
C GLU A 465 -1.85 -6.04 -41.46
N ARG A 466 -1.48 -5.85 -40.19
CA ARG A 466 -2.33 -5.14 -39.21
C ARG A 466 -1.50 -4.19 -38.36
N GLN A 467 -1.43 -2.94 -38.82
CA GLN A 467 -0.80 -1.82 -38.14
C GLN A 467 -1.54 -1.42 -36.85
N LEU A 468 -0.75 -1.08 -35.82
CA LEU A 468 -1.02 -0.10 -34.75
C LEU A 468 -2.32 -0.30 -33.94
N ARG A 469 -2.36 -1.31 -33.06
CA ARG A 469 -3.27 -1.29 -31.89
C ARG A 469 -2.52 -0.71 -30.68
N GLY A 470 -3.28 -0.17 -29.72
CA GLY A 470 -2.88 0.86 -28.74
C GLY A 470 -1.60 0.57 -27.94
N LEU A 471 -0.76 1.60 -27.81
CA LEU A 471 0.30 1.64 -26.79
C LEU A 471 -0.35 1.61 -25.39
N PRO A 472 0.34 1.09 -24.36
CA PRO A 472 -0.17 1.20 -22.98
C PRO A 472 -0.40 2.67 -22.63
N GLU A 473 -1.61 2.96 -22.15
CA GLU A 473 -2.05 4.32 -21.78
C GLU A 473 -2.13 4.45 -20.26
N LEU A 474 -1.55 5.54 -19.74
CA LEU A 474 -1.83 6.02 -18.39
C LEU A 474 -3.00 6.99 -18.47
N HIS A 475 -4.02 6.76 -17.66
CA HIS A 475 -5.03 7.78 -17.44
C HIS A 475 -4.69 8.53 -16.15
N VAL A 476 -4.41 9.82 -16.31
CA VAL A 476 -4.11 10.74 -15.21
C VAL A 476 -5.31 11.65 -15.00
N TYR A 477 -5.80 11.70 -13.77
CA TYR A 477 -6.94 12.51 -13.36
C TYR A 477 -6.47 13.50 -12.29
N GLU A 478 -6.59 14.80 -12.52
CA GLU A 478 -6.19 15.85 -11.57
C GLU A 478 -7.30 16.06 -10.51
N ILE A 479 -6.92 16.12 -9.22
CA ILE A 479 -7.82 16.24 -8.06
C ILE A 479 -8.06 17.69 -7.66
#